data_AF-C8W2M2-F1
#
_entry.id   AF-C8W2M2-F1
#
_cell.length_a   1.000
_cell.length_b   1.000
_cell.length_c   1.000
_cell.angle_alpha   90.00
_cell.angle_beta   90.00
_cell.angle_gamma   90.00
#
_symmetry.space_group_name_H-M   'P 1'
#
loop_
_entity.id
_entity.type
_entity.pdbx_description
1 polymer ?
#
loop_
_entity_poly.entity_id
_entity_poly.type
_entity_poly.pdbx_seq_one_letter_code
_entity_poly.pdbx_strand_id
1 'polypeptide(L)'
;MNTVDLLYDVLQDKLANQRFYNEAMLVVINPSARELFKKLRDEEEQHSIVLQQEILAIEAKPFPINKFLGFKKEKYISNIDINNSSEDS
;
A
#
# COMPACT_ATOMS: atom_id res chain seq x y z
N MET A 1 -21.02 18.12 5.98
CA MET A 1 -19.69 17.47 5.92
C MET A 1 -19.16 17.69 4.52
N ASN A 2 -17.97 18.26 4.38
CA ASN A 2 -17.35 18.43 3.07
C ASN A 2 -16.81 17.07 2.60
N THR A 3 -16.80 16.80 1.30
CA THR A 3 -16.30 15.52 0.77
C THR A 3 -14.81 15.33 1.05
N VAL A 4 -14.06 16.43 1.13
CA VAL A 4 -12.63 16.43 1.52
C VAL A 4 -12.46 16.00 2.97
N ASP A 5 -13.29 16.52 3.89
CA ASP A 5 -13.24 16.13 5.31
C ASP A 5 -13.49 14.63 5.47
N LEU A 6 -14.45 14.07 4.74
CA LEU A 6 -14.73 12.64 4.75
C LEU A 6 -13.54 11.81 4.22
N LEU A 7 -12.85 12.28 3.18
CA LEU A 7 -11.66 11.61 2.67
C LEU A 7 -10.51 11.63 3.68
N TYR A 8 -10.36 12.72 4.45
CA TYR A 8 -9.40 12.79 5.55
C TYR A 8 -9.75 11.86 6.70
N ASP A 9 -11.02 11.75 7.08
CA ASP A 9 -11.48 10.80 8.10
C ASP A 9 -11.15 9.35 7.68
N VAL A 10 -11.48 8.99 6.43
CA VAL A 10 -11.15 7.66 5.90
C VAL A 10 -9.65 7.43 5.82
N LEU A 11 -8.85 8.44 5.43
CA LEU A 11 -7.40 8.34 5.43
C LEU A 11 -6.85 8.08 6.84
N GLN A 12 -7.41 8.75 7.86
CA GLN A 12 -7.01 8.55 9.25
C GLN A 12 -7.30 7.12 9.72
N ASP A 13 -8.47 6.57 9.39
CA ASP A 13 -8.81 5.18 9.69
C ASP A 13 -7.86 4.19 9.00
N LYS A 14 -7.50 4.45 7.74
CA LYS A 14 -6.54 3.62 6.99
C LYS A 14 -5.15 3.62 7.62
N LEU A 15 -4.67 4.77 8.08
CA LEU A 15 -3.40 4.88 8.79
C LEU A 15 -3.45 4.19 10.16
N ALA A 16 -4.59 4.25 10.86
CA ALA A 16 -4.79 3.53 12.12
C ALA A 16 -4.73 2.01 11.90
N ASN A 17 -5.38 1.49 10.86
CA ASN A 17 -5.31 0.07 10.49
C ASN A 17 -3.88 -0.35 10.13
N GLN A 18 -3.15 0.47 9.37
CA GLN A 18 -1.75 0.18 9.01
C GLN A 18 -0.86 0.05 10.25
N ARG A 19 -1.04 0.93 11.25
CA ARG A 19 -0.34 0.85 12.54
C ARG A 19 -0.69 -0.42 13.29
N PHE A 20 -1.98 -0.74 13.38
CA PHE A 20 -2.45 -1.97 14.04
C PHE A 20 -1.81 -3.22 13.42
N TYR A 21 -1.80 -3.34 12.09
CA TYR A 21 -1.19 -4.49 11.42
C TYR A 21 0.32 -4.57 11.64
N ASN A 22 1.02 -3.44 11.64
CA ASN A 22 2.45 -3.41 11.96
C ASN A 22 2.73 -3.88 13.40
N GLU A 23 1.95 -3.42 14.37
CA GLU A 23 2.07 -3.87 15.76
C GLU A 23 1.75 -5.37 15.90
N ALA A 24 0.69 -5.84 15.24
CA ALA A 24 0.32 -7.25 15.23
C ALA A 24 1.45 -8.13 14.67
N MET A 25 2.14 -7.70 13.61
CA MET A 25 3.28 -8.42 13.04
C MET A 25 4.46 -8.58 14.00
N LEU A 26 4.67 -7.64 14.92
CA LEU A 26 5.74 -7.71 15.93
C LEU A 26 5.44 -8.76 17.01
N VAL A 27 4.17 -8.88 17.41
CA VAL A 27 3.75 -9.75 18.51
C VAL A 27 3.41 -11.17 18.04
N VAL A 28 2.94 -11.33 16.80
CA VAL A 28 2.53 -12.62 16.25
C VAL A 28 3.73 -13.53 16.01
N ILE A 29 3.72 -14.68 16.69
CA ILE A 29 4.75 -15.73 16.57
C ILE A 29 4.49 -16.61 15.34
N ASN A 30 3.22 -16.86 15.00
CA ASN A 30 2.86 -17.72 13.88
C ASN A 30 3.26 -17.06 12.54
N PRO A 31 4.13 -17.69 11.74
CA PRO A 31 4.65 -17.08 10.51
C PRO A 31 3.56 -16.87 9.44
N SER A 32 2.59 -17.77 9.33
CA SER A 32 1.47 -17.64 8.38
C SER A 32 0.56 -16.47 8.75
N ALA A 33 0.28 -16.29 10.04
CA ALA A 33 -0.49 -15.14 10.51
C ALA A 33 0.27 -13.82 10.31
N ARG A 34 1.60 -13.82 10.52
CA ARG A 34 2.46 -12.66 10.25
C ARG A 34 2.43 -12.24 8.77
N GLU A 35 2.52 -13.21 7.86
CA GLU A 35 2.41 -12.94 6.42
C GLU A 35 1.02 -12.43 6.02
N LEU A 36 -0.05 -12.89 6.68
CA LEU A 36 -1.39 -12.33 6.46
C LEU A 36 -1.45 -10.85 6.87
N PHE A 37 -0.98 -10.49 8.08
CA PHE A 37 -0.96 -9.10 8.53
C PHE A 37 -0.09 -8.21 7.66
N LYS A 38 1.02 -8.74 7.14
CA LYS A 38 1.85 -8.04 6.15
C LYS A 38 1.08 -7.69 4.88
N LYS A 39 0.33 -8.65 4.32
CA LYS A 39 -0.50 -8.41 3.13
C LYS A 39 -1.58 -7.38 3.40
N LEU A 40 -2.28 -7.49 4.52
CA LEU A 40 -3.33 -6.52 4.90
C LEU A 40 -2.77 -5.10 5.07
N ARG A 41 -1.59 -4.97 5.68
CA ARG A 41 -0.89 -3.70 5.80
C ARG A 41 -0.54 -3.12 4.42
N ASP A 42 0.02 -3.95 3.54
CA ASP A 42 0.43 -3.52 2.20
C ASP A 42 -0.78 -3.07 1.35
N GLU A 43 -1.92 -3.72 1.51
CA GLU A 43 -3.20 -3.31 0.91
C GLU A 43 -3.67 -1.94 1.45
N GLU A 44 -3.61 -1.72 2.77
CA GLU A 44 -3.98 -0.41 3.34
C GLU A 44 -3.02 0.70 2.94
N GLU A 45 -1.73 0.40 2.76
CA GLU A 45 -0.76 1.35 2.23
C GLU A 45 -1.15 1.79 0.81
N GLN A 46 -1.50 0.84 -0.07
CA GLN A 46 -1.95 1.15 -1.43
C GLN A 46 -3.21 2.04 -1.43
N HIS A 47 -4.20 1.73 -0.59
CA HIS A 47 -5.40 2.55 -0.46
C HIS A 47 -5.08 3.96 0.06
N SER A 48 -4.18 4.08 1.04
CA SER A 48 -3.80 5.38 1.61
C SER A 48 -3.12 6.30 0.59
N ILE A 49 -2.31 5.74 -0.33
CA ILE A 49 -1.65 6.49 -1.39
C ILE A 49 -2.69 7.06 -2.38
N VAL A 50 -3.67 6.24 -2.78
CA VAL A 50 -4.74 6.68 -3.69
C VAL A 50 -5.58 7.78 -3.04
N LEU A 51 -5.97 7.62 -1.77
CA LEU A 51 -6.73 8.63 -1.04
C LEU A 51 -5.97 9.96 -0.91
N GLN A 52 -4.68 9.92 -0.61
CA GLN A 52 -3.84 11.12 -0.55
C GLN A 52 -3.76 11.83 -1.90
N GLN A 53 -3.63 11.07 -3.00
CA GLN A 53 -3.64 11.63 -4.35
C GLN A 53 -4.97 12.28 -4.71
N GLU A 54 -6.09 11.66 -4.34
CA GLU A 54 -7.44 12.21 -4.57
C GLU A 54 -7.67 13.50 -3.78
N ILE A 55 -7.27 13.51 -2.50
CA ILE A 55 -7.34 14.71 -1.66
C ILE A 55 -6.54 15.85 -2.30
N LEU A 56 -5.28 15.60 -2.66
CA LEU A 56 -4.43 16.58 -3.33
C LEU A 56 -5.04 17.06 -4.66
N ALA A 57 -5.65 16.17 -5.43
CA ALA A 57 -6.28 16.54 -6.69
C ALA A 57 -7.54 17.40 -6.51
N ILE A 58 -8.30 17.19 -5.43
CA ILE A 58 -9.46 18.01 -5.09
C ILE A 58 -9.02 19.38 -4.59
N GLU A 59 -7.98 19.44 -3.76
CA GLU A 59 -7.42 20.69 -3.24
C GLU A 59 -6.74 21.54 -4.33
N ALA A 60 -6.17 20.92 -5.37
CA ALA A 60 -5.34 21.59 -6.37
C ALA A 60 -6.07 22.21 -7.59
N LYS A 61 -7.40 22.22 -7.70
CA LYS A 61 -8.11 22.61 -8.96
C LYS A 61 -7.60 23.94 -9.57
N PRO A 62 -7.23 24.00 -10.87
CA PRO A 62 -8.01 23.44 -11.98
C PRO A 62 -7.24 22.59 -13.02
N PHE A 63 -8.01 21.74 -13.74
CA PHE A 63 -7.76 20.96 -14.97
C PHE A 63 -7.76 19.42 -14.82
N PRO A 64 -8.38 18.67 -15.77
CA PRO A 64 -8.87 17.31 -15.56
C PRO A 64 -7.74 16.27 -15.47
N ILE A 65 -7.86 15.39 -14.46
CA ILE A 65 -6.93 14.33 -14.04
C ILE A 65 -6.78 13.20 -15.08
N ASN A 66 -7.43 13.30 -16.25
CA ASN A 66 -7.43 12.30 -17.33
C ASN A 66 -6.04 11.98 -17.93
N LYS A 67 -4.93 12.46 -17.35
CA LYS A 67 -3.57 12.28 -17.85
C LYS A 67 -2.61 11.52 -16.92
N PHE A 68 -2.90 11.36 -15.63
CA PHE A 68 -1.87 10.88 -14.67
C PHE A 68 -1.93 9.38 -14.31
N LEU A 69 -3.02 8.69 -14.60
CA LEU A 69 -3.11 7.21 -14.47
C LEU A 69 -2.32 6.44 -15.55
N GLY A 70 -1.57 7.14 -16.40
CA GLY A 70 -0.77 6.55 -17.49
C GLY A 70 0.70 6.28 -17.18
N PHE A 71 1.22 6.62 -16.00
CA PHE A 71 2.65 6.48 -15.74
C PHE A 71 2.97 5.61 -14.52
N LYS A 72 3.73 4.56 -14.83
CA LYS A 72 4.62 3.76 -13.97
C LYS A 72 4.04 2.51 -13.30
N LYS A 73 3.94 1.45 -14.11
CA LYS A 73 4.35 0.10 -13.68
C LYS A 73 5.53 -0.39 -14.52
N GLU A 74 6.61 0.40 -14.56
CA GLU A 74 7.89 -0.09 -15.10
C GLU A 74 8.99 0.03 -14.06
N LYS A 75 9.49 -1.16 -13.71
CA LYS A 75 10.82 -1.49 -13.19
C LYS A 75 11.19 -0.95 -11.81
N TYR A 76 11.00 -1.81 -10.81
CA TYR A 76 12.04 -1.97 -9.78
C TYR A 76 12.47 -3.44 -9.68
N ILE A 77 13.65 -3.70 -10.27
CA ILE A 77 14.79 -4.49 -9.75
C ILE A 77 14.49 -5.97 -9.42
N SER A 78 14.74 -6.95 -10.31
CA SER A 78 16.03 -7.65 -10.56
C SER A 78 16.69 -8.31 -9.33
N ASN A 79 16.80 -9.64 -9.42
CA ASN A 79 17.79 -10.52 -8.79
C ASN A 79 17.57 -10.91 -7.33
N ILE A 80 16.89 -12.04 -7.14
CA ILE A 80 17.18 -12.98 -6.06
C ILE A 80 17.73 -14.23 -6.77
N ASP A 81 19.03 -14.23 -7.04
CA ASP A 81 19.77 -15.48 -7.04
C ASP A 81 19.90 -15.90 -5.57
N ILE A 82 19.48 -17.12 -5.24
CA ILE A 82 20.06 -18.02 -4.21
C ILE A 82 19.23 -19.32 -4.19
N ASN A 83 19.85 -20.37 -4.73
CA ASN A 83 19.85 -21.80 -4.34
C ASN A 83 19.61 -22.75 -5.52
N ASN A 84 20.66 -23.30 -6.14
CA ASN A 84 21.42 -24.50 -5.70
C ASN A 84 20.55 -25.73 -5.42
N SER A 85 20.47 -26.65 -6.37
CA SER A 85 20.67 -28.12 -6.25
C SER A 85 20.58 -28.69 -7.67
N SER A 86 21.68 -29.14 -8.30
CA SER A 86 22.19 -30.51 -8.18
C SER A 86 21.10 -31.55 -8.43
N GLU A 87 21.10 -32.20 -9.60
CA GLU A 87 21.20 -33.67 -9.74
C GLU A 87 20.86 -34.14 -11.17
N ASP A 88 21.82 -34.89 -11.72
CA ASP A 88 21.71 -36.03 -12.62
C ASP A 88 20.98 -35.93 -13.96
N SER A 89 21.74 -35.97 -15.06
CA SER A 89 21.95 -37.18 -15.89
C SER A 89 22.86 -36.90 -17.09
#